data_AF-A0A0F5J0Q9-F1
#
_entry.id   AF-A0A0F5J0Q9-F1
#
_cell.length_a   1.000
_cell.length_b   1.000
_cell.length_c   1.000
_cell.angle_alpha   90.00
_cell.angle_beta   90.00
_cell.angle_gamma   90.00
#
_symmetry.space_group_name_H-M   'P 1'
#
loop_
_entity.id
_entity.type
_entity.pdbx_description
1 polymer ?
#
loop_
_entity_poly.entity_id
_entity_poly.type
_entity_poly.pdbx_seq_one_letter_code
_entity_poly.pdbx_strand_id
1 'polypeptide(L)'
;MILPVYLYGQPVLRKEAEDVPKDYPDLKQLVVNMFDTMYNADGVGLAAPQVGLSLRLLVIDADVMGDDFPECKGFKRAMINPDIVERSEEEISMEEGCLSLPGVHEKVSRAKKIRVKYWDEDLVEHDEVVDGFAARVVQHECEHLEGHVFIDNVSPIRRQLNKGKLNSIIKGTARCSYRAKAVGK
;
A
#
# COMPACT_ATOMS: atom_id res chain seq x y z
N MET A 1 6.50 -14.84 -8.83
CA MET A 1 5.14 -15.33 -9.23
C MET A 1 4.16 -14.19 -9.05
N ILE A 2 3.28 -13.95 -10.03
CA ILE A 2 2.25 -12.91 -9.92
C ILE A 2 1.07 -13.38 -9.07
N LEU A 3 0.89 -12.74 -7.91
CA LEU A 3 -0.22 -12.94 -6.98
C LEU A 3 -1.46 -12.15 -7.45
N PRO A 4 -2.68 -12.60 -7.12
CA PRO A 4 -3.87 -11.80 -7.38
C PRO A 4 -3.98 -10.64 -6.38
N VAL A 5 -4.28 -9.43 -6.87
CA VAL A 5 -4.59 -8.27 -6.02
C VAL A 5 -6.03 -8.37 -5.50
N TYR A 6 -6.21 -8.35 -4.19
CA TYR A 6 -7.49 -8.36 -3.51
C TYR A 6 -8.12 -6.96 -3.60
N LEU A 7 -9.36 -6.93 -4.09
CA LEU A 7 -10.07 -5.68 -4.32
C LEU A 7 -10.96 -5.29 -3.15
N TYR A 8 -11.33 -4.01 -3.10
CA TYR A 8 -12.21 -3.43 -2.09
C TYR A 8 -13.47 -4.26 -1.84
N GLY A 9 -13.75 -4.48 -0.56
CA GLY A 9 -14.81 -5.37 -0.08
C GLY A 9 -14.30 -6.72 0.41
N GLN A 10 -13.08 -7.13 0.06
CA GLN A 10 -12.45 -8.32 0.62
C GLN A 10 -12.18 -8.14 2.13
N PRO A 11 -12.55 -9.11 2.99
CA PRO A 11 -12.39 -8.96 4.44
C PRO A 11 -10.95 -8.74 4.90
N VAL A 12 -9.98 -9.34 4.20
CA VAL A 12 -8.54 -9.20 4.53
C VAL A 12 -8.05 -7.75 4.49
N LEU A 13 -8.64 -6.90 3.63
CA LEU A 13 -8.29 -5.48 3.53
C LEU A 13 -8.80 -4.63 4.71
N ARG A 14 -9.61 -5.24 5.59
CA ARG A 14 -10.24 -4.63 6.77
C ARG A 14 -9.76 -5.25 8.08
N LYS A 15 -8.83 -6.19 8.02
CA LYS A 15 -8.27 -6.86 9.18
C LYS A 15 -6.92 -6.23 9.51
N GLU A 16 -6.69 -5.96 10.79
CA GLU A 16 -5.35 -5.62 11.29
C GLU A 16 -4.41 -6.81 11.05
N ALA A 17 -3.27 -6.52 10.43
CA ALA A 17 -2.31 -7.50 9.99
C ALA A 17 -1.42 -7.97 11.15
N GLU A 18 -1.02 -9.24 11.11
CA GLU A 18 -0.22 -9.87 12.17
C GLU A 18 1.27 -9.65 11.90
N ASP A 19 2.05 -9.52 12.97
CA ASP A 19 3.51 -9.43 12.88
C ASP A 19 4.10 -10.62 12.12
N VAL A 20 5.08 -10.35 11.28
CA VAL A 20 5.87 -11.38 10.61
C VAL A 20 6.95 -11.86 11.58
N PRO A 21 6.96 -13.15 11.97
CA PRO A 21 8.01 -13.70 12.80
C PRO A 21 9.33 -13.84 12.02
N LYS A 22 10.48 -13.80 12.71
CA LYS A 22 11.81 -13.87 12.07
C LYS A 22 12.06 -15.19 11.33
N ASP A 23 11.36 -16.25 11.69
CA ASP A 23 11.43 -17.58 11.07
C ASP A 23 10.29 -17.82 10.06
N TYR A 24 9.61 -16.76 9.59
CA TYR A 24 8.54 -16.89 8.59
C TYR A 24 9.06 -17.61 7.33
N PRO A 25 8.42 -18.71 6.92
CA PRO A 25 8.91 -19.53 5.81
C PRO A 25 8.83 -18.75 4.49
N ASP A 26 9.88 -18.89 3.67
CA ASP A 26 9.94 -18.33 2.32
C ASP A 26 9.72 -16.80 2.23
N LEU A 27 10.03 -16.04 3.30
CA LEU A 27 9.83 -14.59 3.36
C LEU A 27 10.42 -13.85 2.15
N LYS A 28 11.67 -14.16 1.77
CA LYS A 28 12.33 -13.56 0.60
C LYS A 28 11.57 -13.83 -0.69
N GLN A 29 11.06 -15.05 -0.86
CA GLN A 29 10.29 -15.42 -2.03
C GLN A 29 8.94 -14.70 -2.06
N LEU A 30 8.31 -14.49 -0.90
CA LEU A 30 7.10 -13.69 -0.78
C LEU A 30 7.36 -12.22 -1.17
N VAL A 31 8.43 -11.61 -0.67
CA VAL A 31 8.85 -10.25 -1.05
C VAL A 31 9.04 -10.12 -2.57
N VAL A 32 9.75 -11.07 -3.19
CA VAL A 32 9.92 -11.11 -4.66
C VAL A 32 8.57 -11.20 -5.37
N ASN A 33 7.68 -12.09 -4.91
CA ASN A 33 6.35 -12.23 -5.51
C ASN A 33 5.51 -10.94 -5.38
N MET A 34 5.63 -10.21 -4.27
CA MET A 34 4.95 -8.94 -4.06
C MET A 34 5.50 -7.86 -4.98
N PHE A 35 6.82 -7.74 -5.15
CA PHE A 35 7.41 -6.83 -6.14
C PHE A 35 6.97 -7.18 -7.57
N ASP A 36 7.06 -8.45 -7.98
CA ASP A 36 6.60 -8.87 -9.31
C ASP A 36 5.13 -8.49 -9.54
N THR A 37 4.29 -8.68 -8.52
CA THR A 37 2.85 -8.36 -8.57
C THR A 37 2.61 -6.85 -8.66
N MET A 38 3.34 -6.06 -7.87
CA MET A 38 3.27 -4.60 -7.89
C MET A 38 3.66 -4.05 -9.27
N TYR A 39 4.77 -4.52 -9.83
CA TYR A 39 5.22 -4.12 -11.17
C TYR A 39 4.25 -4.54 -12.26
N ASN A 40 3.69 -5.77 -12.19
CA ASN A 40 2.69 -6.21 -13.16
C ASN A 40 1.40 -5.39 -13.13
N ALA A 41 1.11 -4.73 -12.02
CA ALA A 41 -0.05 -3.88 -11.83
C ALA A 41 0.24 -2.39 -12.04
N ASP A 42 1.45 -2.02 -12.49
CA ASP A 42 1.93 -0.64 -12.64
C ASP A 42 1.80 0.19 -11.35
N GLY A 43 2.02 -0.46 -10.19
CA GLY A 43 1.99 0.18 -8.86
C GLY A 43 3.37 0.63 -8.36
N VAL A 44 3.38 1.53 -7.39
CA VAL A 44 4.58 2.00 -6.66
C VAL A 44 4.67 1.45 -5.23
N GLY A 45 3.60 0.82 -4.74
CA GLY A 45 3.50 0.21 -3.42
C GLY A 45 2.52 -0.96 -3.43
N LEU A 46 2.76 -1.95 -2.58
CA LEU A 46 1.87 -3.08 -2.36
C LEU A 46 2.06 -3.69 -0.95
N ALA A 47 0.99 -3.75 -0.18
CA ALA A 47 0.94 -4.40 1.13
C ALA A 47 0.46 -5.86 1.04
N ALA A 48 0.93 -6.72 1.95
CA ALA A 48 0.58 -8.14 1.98
C ALA A 48 -0.93 -8.42 2.09
N PRO A 49 -1.74 -7.61 2.81
CA PRO A 49 -3.20 -7.74 2.80
C PRO A 49 -3.80 -7.64 1.39
N GLN A 50 -3.19 -6.85 0.50
CA GLN A 50 -3.62 -6.71 -0.88
C GLN A 50 -3.32 -7.94 -1.74
N VAL A 51 -2.51 -8.90 -1.27
CA VAL A 51 -2.35 -10.22 -1.91
C VAL A 51 -3.01 -11.35 -1.10
N GLY A 52 -3.84 -10.99 -0.12
CA GLY A 52 -4.64 -11.94 0.65
C GLY A 52 -3.96 -12.46 1.91
N LEU A 53 -2.82 -11.88 2.31
CA LEU A 53 -2.07 -12.29 3.48
C LEU A 53 -2.18 -11.23 4.58
N SER A 54 -2.72 -11.62 5.73
CA SER A 54 -2.88 -10.74 6.90
C SER A 54 -1.55 -10.57 7.65
N LEU A 55 -0.52 -10.05 6.98
CA LEU A 55 0.85 -9.91 7.50
C LEU A 55 1.34 -8.47 7.42
N ARG A 56 2.09 -8.02 8.43
CA ARG A 56 2.74 -6.70 8.44
C ARG A 56 3.97 -6.67 7.52
N LEU A 57 3.73 -6.77 6.22
CA LEU A 57 4.74 -6.73 5.18
C LEU A 57 4.24 -5.85 4.03
N LEU A 58 5.10 -4.97 3.55
CA LEU A 58 4.85 -4.15 2.37
C LEU A 58 6.10 -4.03 1.50
N VAL A 59 5.90 -3.78 0.22
CA VAL A 59 6.97 -3.47 -0.74
C VAL A 59 6.68 -2.15 -1.43
N ILE A 60 7.73 -1.37 -1.69
CA ILE A 60 7.66 -0.05 -2.31
C ILE A 60 8.79 0.06 -3.33
N ASP A 61 8.48 0.59 -4.51
CA ASP A 61 9.46 1.07 -5.46
C ASP A 61 8.94 2.37 -6.08
N ALA A 62 9.44 3.48 -5.54
CA ALA A 62 9.07 4.82 -5.99
C ALA A 62 10.07 5.41 -6.99
N ASP A 63 11.10 4.66 -7.42
CA ASP A 63 12.14 5.18 -8.33
C ASP A 63 11.58 5.71 -9.66
N VAL A 64 10.48 5.10 -10.14
CA VAL A 64 9.75 5.54 -11.33
C VAL A 64 9.18 6.96 -11.21
N MET A 65 9.05 7.48 -9.99
CA MET A 65 8.60 8.83 -9.69
C MET A 65 9.78 9.81 -9.50
N GLY A 66 11.02 9.34 -9.60
CA GLY A 66 12.24 10.09 -9.27
C GLY A 66 12.50 11.34 -10.12
N ASP A 67 11.95 11.40 -11.34
CA ASP A 67 12.06 12.57 -12.21
C ASP A 67 11.17 13.74 -11.73
N ASP A 68 9.99 13.43 -11.19
CA ASP A 68 9.05 14.42 -10.64
C ASP A 68 9.32 14.70 -9.15
N PHE A 69 9.81 13.69 -8.43
CA PHE A 69 10.05 13.69 -6.98
C PHE A 69 11.47 13.17 -6.70
N PRO A 70 12.49 14.04 -6.68
CA PRO A 70 13.89 13.63 -6.54
C PRO A 70 14.18 12.77 -5.31
N GLU A 71 13.42 12.92 -4.23
CA GLU A 71 13.52 12.10 -3.01
C GLU A 71 13.16 10.63 -3.25
N CYS A 72 12.42 10.31 -4.31
CA CYS A 72 12.02 8.96 -4.67
C CYS A 72 13.10 8.22 -5.47
N LYS A 73 14.14 8.90 -5.96
CA LYS A 73 15.21 8.28 -6.75
C LYS A 73 15.97 7.25 -5.93
N GLY A 74 15.99 6.00 -6.39
CA GLY A 74 16.54 4.85 -5.69
C GLY A 74 15.72 4.41 -4.46
N PHE A 75 14.50 4.93 -4.28
CA PHE A 75 13.64 4.58 -3.15
C PHE A 75 12.89 3.28 -3.41
N LYS A 76 13.58 2.16 -3.16
CA LYS A 76 13.03 0.80 -3.20
C LYS A 76 13.24 0.12 -1.87
N ARG A 77 12.17 -0.41 -1.25
CA ARG A 77 12.19 -1.03 0.08
C ARG A 77 11.22 -2.20 0.16
N ALA A 78 11.62 -3.26 0.85
CA ALA A 78 10.68 -4.16 1.53
C ALA A 78 10.69 -3.78 3.01
N MET A 79 9.52 -3.55 3.60
CA MET A 79 9.40 -3.22 5.02
C MET A 79 8.59 -4.29 5.72
N ILE A 80 9.26 -4.99 6.63
CA ILE A 80 8.69 -6.01 7.50
C ILE A 80 8.50 -5.42 8.89
N ASN A 81 7.30 -5.62 9.44
CA ASN A 81 6.82 -5.04 10.69
C ASN A 81 7.09 -3.53 10.81
N PRO A 82 6.73 -2.72 9.79
CA PRO A 82 6.97 -1.29 9.87
C PRO A 82 6.16 -0.62 10.97
N ASP A 83 6.80 0.32 11.65
CA ASP A 83 6.23 1.17 12.69
C ASP A 83 6.60 2.64 12.44
N ILE A 84 5.58 3.48 12.23
CA ILE A 84 5.76 4.93 12.05
C ILE A 84 5.76 5.58 13.44
N VAL A 85 6.96 5.85 13.94
CA VAL A 85 7.19 6.36 15.30
C VAL A 85 7.04 7.88 15.42
N GLU A 86 7.22 8.63 14.33
CA GLU A 86 7.05 10.08 14.31
C GLU A 86 6.41 10.52 12.99
N ARG A 87 5.57 11.57 13.07
CA ARG A 87 4.93 12.24 11.91
C ARG A 87 5.10 13.74 12.07
N SER A 88 5.42 14.45 10.99
CA SER A 88 5.46 15.91 10.99
C SER A 88 4.06 16.50 11.13
N GLU A 89 3.96 17.68 11.76
CA GLU A 89 2.71 18.47 11.79
C GLU A 89 2.34 19.03 10.40
N GLU A 90 3.33 19.28 9.55
CA GLU A 90 3.09 19.71 8.17
C GLU A 90 2.47 18.56 7.38
N GLU A 91 1.28 18.79 6.81
CA GLU A 91 0.61 17.86 5.91
C GLU A 91 0.59 18.37 4.48
N ILE A 92 0.69 17.45 3.52
CA ILE A 92 0.55 17.72 2.09
C ILE A 92 -0.69 16.98 1.59
N SER A 93 -1.52 17.67 0.80
CA SER A 93 -2.67 17.07 0.11
C SER A 93 -2.33 16.76 -1.34
N MET A 94 -2.38 15.50 -1.74
CA MET A 94 -2.14 15.04 -3.12
C MET A 94 -3.12 13.94 -3.49
N GLU A 95 -3.26 13.70 -4.79
CA GLU A 95 -4.08 12.60 -5.31
C GLU A 95 -3.43 11.25 -5.01
N GLU A 96 -4.21 10.32 -4.47
CA GLU A 96 -3.84 8.92 -4.26
C GLU A 96 -4.77 8.01 -5.09
N GLY A 97 -4.20 6.92 -5.59
CA GLY A 97 -4.91 5.75 -6.09
C GLY A 97 -4.51 4.52 -5.28
N CYS A 98 -5.16 3.38 -5.53
CA CYS A 98 -4.82 2.12 -4.89
C CYS A 98 -5.15 0.95 -5.82
N LEU A 99 -4.27 -0.05 -5.90
CA LEU A 99 -4.49 -1.27 -6.68
C LEU A 99 -5.72 -2.06 -6.18
N SER A 100 -6.08 -1.95 -4.90
CA SER A 100 -7.31 -2.55 -4.37
C SER A 100 -8.58 -1.76 -4.72
N LEU A 101 -8.46 -0.51 -5.19
CA LEU A 101 -9.58 0.37 -5.55
C LEU A 101 -9.46 0.89 -7.00
N PRO A 102 -9.47 0.01 -8.02
CA PRO A 102 -9.20 0.40 -9.40
C PRO A 102 -10.13 1.51 -9.91
N GLY A 103 -9.53 2.56 -10.48
CA GLY A 103 -10.23 3.70 -11.07
C GLY A 103 -10.78 4.73 -10.06
N VAL A 104 -10.48 4.57 -8.77
CA VAL A 104 -10.79 5.55 -7.73
C VAL A 104 -9.53 6.35 -7.42
N HIS A 105 -9.62 7.68 -7.55
CA HIS A 105 -8.55 8.61 -7.24
C HIS A 105 -9.13 9.76 -6.44
N GLU A 106 -8.52 10.08 -5.30
CA GLU A 106 -8.98 11.15 -4.41
C GLU A 106 -7.79 11.86 -3.76
N LYS A 107 -8.00 13.12 -3.38
CA LYS A 107 -6.99 13.85 -2.60
C LYS A 107 -7.01 13.40 -1.15
N VAL A 108 -5.83 13.05 -0.62
CA VAL A 108 -5.61 12.66 0.77
C VAL A 108 -4.50 13.51 1.37
N SER A 109 -4.72 14.01 2.58
CA SER A 109 -3.69 14.69 3.36
C SER A 109 -2.83 13.66 4.10
N ARG A 110 -1.51 13.83 4.03
CA ARG A 110 -0.53 12.96 4.69
C ARG A 110 0.52 13.84 5.36
N ALA A 111 1.11 13.36 6.45
CA ALA A 111 2.29 14.00 7.01
C ALA A 111 3.38 14.06 5.94
N LYS A 112 3.99 15.23 5.77
CA LYS A 112 5.07 15.44 4.78
C LYS A 112 6.29 14.58 5.07
N LYS A 113 6.58 14.34 6.34
CA LYS A 113 7.75 13.63 6.81
C LYS A 113 7.37 12.67 7.91
N ILE A 114 7.96 11.49 7.88
CA ILE A 114 7.78 10.45 8.89
C ILE A 114 9.13 9.89 9.31
N ARG A 115 9.19 9.32 10.51
CA ARG A 115 10.26 8.41 10.92
C ARG A 115 9.67 7.01 11.05
N VAL A 116 10.26 6.04 10.36
CA VAL A 116 9.77 4.66 10.29
C VAL A 116 10.86 3.69 10.70
N LYS A 117 10.49 2.71 11.52
CA LYS A 117 11.34 1.58 11.92
C LYS A 117 10.81 0.30 11.30
N TYR A 118 11.67 -0.56 10.78
CA TYR A 118 11.27 -1.81 10.15
C TYR A 118 12.47 -2.77 10.02
N TRP A 119 12.18 -4.02 9.62
CA TRP A 119 13.19 -4.95 9.10
C TRP A 119 13.13 -5.03 7.58
N ASP A 120 14.27 -5.12 6.91
CA ASP A 120 14.31 -5.44 5.47
C ASP A 120 14.18 -6.95 5.20
N GLU A 121 14.23 -7.37 3.94
CA GLU A 121 14.14 -8.77 3.52
C GLU A 121 15.29 -9.66 4.01
N ASP A 122 16.39 -9.05 4.48
CA ASP A 122 17.53 -9.71 5.11
C ASP A 122 17.42 -9.70 6.65
N LEU A 123 16.31 -9.19 7.19
CA LEU A 123 16.02 -9.02 8.62
C LEU A 123 16.98 -8.04 9.31
N VAL A 124 17.57 -7.12 8.56
CA VAL A 124 18.37 -6.01 9.10
C VAL A 124 17.43 -4.90 9.55
N GLU A 125 17.69 -4.33 10.73
CA GLU A 125 16.88 -3.25 11.27
C GLU A 125 17.22 -1.91 10.63
N HIS A 126 16.18 -1.16 10.29
CA HIS A 126 16.26 0.20 9.76
C HIS A 126 15.47 1.15 10.65
N ASP A 127 15.99 2.36 10.77
CA ASP A 127 15.34 3.51 11.43
C ASP A 127 15.66 4.74 10.59
N GLU A 128 14.74 5.11 9.69
CA GLU A 128 14.97 6.16 8.71
C GLU A 128 13.87 7.22 8.71
N VAL A 129 14.28 8.42 8.30
CA VAL A 129 13.36 9.54 8.07
C VAL A 129 13.09 9.62 6.58
N VAL A 130 11.81 9.54 6.22
CA VAL A 130 11.32 9.61 4.83
C VAL A 130 10.48 10.86 4.68
N ASP A 131 10.58 11.54 3.53
CA ASP A 131 9.80 12.74 3.24
C ASP A 131 9.10 12.72 1.87
N GLY A 132 8.28 13.74 1.64
CA GLY A 132 7.67 14.01 0.35
C GLY A 132 6.76 12.90 -0.15
N PHE A 133 6.91 12.55 -1.43
CA PHE A 133 6.09 11.51 -2.05
C PHE A 133 6.41 10.11 -1.49
N ALA A 134 7.69 9.82 -1.20
CA ALA A 134 8.08 8.55 -0.59
C ALA A 134 7.40 8.34 0.78
N ALA A 135 7.34 9.38 1.62
CA ALA A 135 6.65 9.33 2.91
C ALA A 135 5.15 9.05 2.75
N ARG A 136 4.51 9.60 1.70
CA ARG A 136 3.11 9.32 1.38
C ARG A 136 2.89 7.85 1.03
N VAL A 137 3.74 7.28 0.17
CA VAL A 137 3.63 5.86 -0.22
C VAL A 137 3.78 4.97 1.02
N VAL A 138 4.78 5.22 1.87
CA VAL A 138 4.96 4.46 3.12
C VAL A 138 3.72 4.58 4.03
N GLN A 139 3.16 5.78 4.22
CA GLN A 139 1.95 5.96 5.02
C GLN A 139 0.74 5.20 4.45
N HIS A 140 0.56 5.24 3.13
CA HIS A 140 -0.51 4.52 2.45
C HIS A 140 -0.40 3.01 2.65
N GLU A 141 0.79 2.44 2.42
CA GLU A 141 1.01 1.01 2.55
C GLU A 141 0.94 0.55 4.02
N CYS A 142 1.39 1.37 4.98
CA CYS A 142 1.21 1.08 6.40
C CYS A 142 -0.27 1.06 6.81
N GLU A 143 -1.14 1.93 6.27
CA GLU A 143 -2.57 1.89 6.57
C GLU A 143 -3.24 0.58 6.15
N HIS A 144 -2.78 -0.03 5.06
CA HIS A 144 -3.25 -1.35 4.65
C HIS A 144 -2.99 -2.41 5.72
N LEU A 145 -1.89 -2.30 6.47
CA LEU A 145 -1.57 -3.21 7.57
C LEU A 145 -2.51 -3.02 8.76
N GLU A 146 -3.10 -1.84 8.91
CA GLU A 146 -4.07 -1.51 9.96
C GLU A 146 -5.53 -1.79 9.52
N GLY A 147 -5.74 -2.39 8.34
CA GLY A 147 -7.08 -2.63 7.78
C GLY A 147 -7.79 -1.36 7.26
N HIS A 148 -7.03 -0.29 7.05
CA HIS A 148 -7.49 0.97 6.50
C HIS A 148 -7.14 1.08 5.01
N VAL A 149 -7.99 1.78 4.27
CA VAL A 149 -7.73 2.12 2.86
C VAL A 149 -7.92 3.61 2.67
N PHE A 150 -7.20 4.21 1.73
CA PHE A 150 -7.14 5.68 1.60
C PHE A 150 -8.51 6.38 1.48
N ILE A 151 -9.54 5.69 0.95
CA ILE A 151 -10.90 6.26 0.82
C ILE A 151 -11.56 6.56 2.18
N ASP A 152 -11.05 5.98 3.27
CA ASP A 152 -11.52 6.27 4.63
C ASP A 152 -11.02 7.65 5.12
N ASN A 153 -9.94 8.18 4.54
CA ASN A 153 -9.37 9.49 4.86
C ASN A 153 -9.99 10.63 4.02
N VAL A 154 -10.91 10.31 3.10
CA VAL A 154 -11.56 11.29 2.23
C VAL A 154 -12.88 11.74 2.85
N SER A 155 -13.25 13.00 2.61
CA SER A 155 -14.50 13.57 3.17
C SER A 155 -15.74 12.73 2.80
N PRO A 156 -16.77 12.69 3.67
CA PRO A 156 -17.98 11.90 3.44
C PRO A 156 -18.67 12.19 2.10
N ILE A 157 -18.66 13.45 1.66
CA ILE A 157 -19.24 13.87 0.37
C ILE A 157 -18.47 13.24 -0.79
N ARG A 158 -17.14 13.30 -0.79
CA ARG A 158 -16.29 12.70 -1.84
C ARG A 158 -16.40 11.17 -1.82
N ARG A 159 -16.46 10.55 -0.64
CA ARG A 159 -16.71 9.11 -0.52
C ARG A 159 -18.06 8.71 -1.11
N GLN A 160 -19.11 9.51 -0.87
CA GLN A 160 -20.43 9.30 -1.46
C GLN A 160 -20.42 9.43 -2.99
N LEU A 161 -19.66 10.38 -3.55
CA LEU A 161 -19.48 10.51 -5.01
C LEU A 161 -18.81 9.27 -5.63
N ASN A 162 -17.92 8.60 -4.89
CA ASN A 162 -17.27 7.37 -5.34
C ASN A 162 -18.10 6.09 -5.14
N LYS A 163 -19.28 6.17 -4.51
CA LYS A 163 -20.10 5.00 -4.17
C LYS A 163 -20.41 4.10 -5.36
N GLY A 164 -20.66 4.68 -6.55
CA GLY A 164 -20.90 3.91 -7.77
C GLY A 164 -19.69 3.05 -8.18
N LYS A 165 -18.48 3.62 -8.13
CA LYS A 165 -17.22 2.91 -8.43
C LYS A 165 -16.95 1.83 -7.39
N LEU A 166 -17.02 2.18 -6.10
CA LEU A 166 -16.82 1.23 -5.00
C LEU A 166 -17.78 0.04 -5.06
N ASN A 167 -19.06 0.29 -5.35
CA ASN A 167 -20.05 -0.77 -5.53
C ASN A 167 -19.74 -1.66 -6.74
N SER A 168 -19.18 -1.12 -7.81
CA SER A 168 -18.79 -1.88 -9.00
C SER A 168 -17.60 -2.81 -8.70
N ILE A 169 -16.68 -2.37 -7.84
CA ILE A 169 -15.56 -3.19 -7.36
C ILE A 169 -16.07 -4.36 -6.51
N ILE A 170 -16.95 -4.09 -5.54
CA ILE A 170 -17.55 -5.13 -4.69
C ILE A 170 -18.31 -6.16 -5.52
N LYS A 171 -19.08 -5.71 -6.51
CA LYS A 171 -19.84 -6.59 -7.42
C LYS A 171 -18.96 -7.34 -8.44
N GLY A 172 -17.66 -7.07 -8.49
CA GLY A 172 -16.73 -7.69 -9.43
C GLY A 172 -16.93 -7.27 -10.89
N THR A 173 -17.62 -6.14 -11.13
CA THR A 173 -17.83 -5.58 -12.48
C THR A 173 -16.79 -4.52 -12.85
N ALA A 174 -16.00 -4.03 -11.88
CA ALA A 174 -14.85 -3.17 -12.15
C ALA A 174 -13.80 -3.90 -13.00
N ARG A 175 -13.19 -3.18 -13.93
CA ARG A 175 -12.11 -3.68 -14.79
C ARG A 175 -10.77 -3.19 -14.27
N CYS A 176 -9.78 -4.08 -14.27
CA CYS A 176 -8.37 -3.80 -14.06
C CYS A 176 -7.55 -4.63 -15.05
N SER A 177 -6.35 -4.17 -15.38
CA SER A 177 -5.42 -4.82 -16.33
C SER A 177 -4.64 -5.98 -15.72
N TYR A 178 -4.63 -6.09 -14.39
CA TYR A 178 -3.87 -7.09 -13.63
C TYR A 178 -4.78 -8.17 -13.06
N ARG A 179 -4.14 -9.25 -12.59
CA ARG A 179 -4.82 -10.37 -11.93
C ARG A 179 -5.40 -9.88 -10.60
N ALA A 180 -6.72 -9.95 -10.44
CA ALA A 180 -7.39 -9.45 -9.25
C ALA A 180 -8.47 -10.41 -8.71
N LYS A 181 -8.78 -10.29 -7.42
CA LYS A 181 -9.80 -11.06 -6.70
C LYS A 181 -10.84 -10.12 -6.09
N ALA A 182 -12.03 -10.07 -6.70
CA ALA A 182 -13.20 -9.35 -6.19
C ALA A 182 -14.04 -10.22 -5.26
N VAL A 183 -14.93 -9.62 -4.45
CA VAL A 183 -15.81 -10.36 -3.52
C VAL A 183 -16.73 -11.33 -4.28
N GLY A 184 -17.29 -10.88 -5.39
CA GLY A 184 -18.26 -11.63 -6.19
C GLY A 184 -17.68 -12.62 -7.21
N LYS A 185 -16.41 -13.05 -7.07
CA LYS A 185 -15.75 -13.99 -7.98
C LYS A 185 -14.99 -15.08 -7.25
#